data_AF-A0A2D6HM71-F1
#
_entry.id   AF-A0A2D6HM71-F1
#
_cell.length_a   1.000
_cell.length_b   1.000
_cell.length_c   1.000
_cell.angle_alpha   90.00
_cell.angle_beta   90.00
_cell.angle_gamma   90.00
#
_symmetry.space_group_name_H-M   'P 1'
#
loop_
_entity.id
_entity.type
_entity.pdbx_description
1 polymer ?
#
loop_
_entity_poly.entity_id
_entity_poly.type
_entity_poly.pdbx_seq_one_letter_code
_entity_poly.pdbx_strand_id
1 'polypeptide(L)'
;MKLMTASGAVLYEGRASSFAELTLQAMNENCDLRNTDFSNCDLSHITLDGMDLSGCHFNNTNLTGANLSECRFDQARFKSTLLYDACFCESEFKDTHFIDCHFAESDFAHAKLSHCIFSSSHFMDINLHHAELHNVLYRYRNTLVKMTHAPLILKTAHGNILHLDDVSFCNNKQMSDAKHEAIRNMLQELYFT
;
A
#
# COMPACT_ATOMS: atom_id res chain seq x y z
N MET A 1 -19.12 11.97 16.42
CA MET A 1 -18.74 10.77 15.63
C MET A 1 -18.05 9.79 16.56
N LYS A 2 -17.91 8.52 16.18
CA LYS A 2 -17.26 7.50 17.04
C LYS A 2 -16.20 6.75 16.23
N LEU A 3 -15.05 6.54 16.84
CA LEU A 3 -14.11 5.49 16.41
C LEU A 3 -14.51 4.22 17.11
N MET A 4 -14.52 3.12 16.36
CA MET A 4 -14.83 1.82 16.88
C MET A 4 -13.73 0.87 16.49
N THR A 5 -13.44 -0.09 17.35
CA THR A 5 -12.64 -1.25 16.98
C THR A 5 -13.36 -2.07 15.89
N ALA A 6 -12.61 -2.90 15.16
CA ALA A 6 -13.13 -3.82 14.16
C ALA A 6 -14.14 -4.84 14.71
N SER A 7 -14.19 -5.04 16.04
CA SER A 7 -15.19 -5.86 16.72
C SER A 7 -16.45 -5.08 17.14
N GLY A 8 -16.49 -3.77 16.89
CA GLY A 8 -17.63 -2.89 17.17
C GLY A 8 -17.59 -2.21 18.54
N ALA A 9 -16.56 -2.42 19.36
CA ALA A 9 -16.41 -1.68 20.62
C ALA A 9 -16.06 -0.21 20.34
N VAL A 10 -16.74 0.73 20.99
CA VAL A 10 -16.43 2.16 20.88
C VAL A 10 -15.09 2.43 21.55
N LEU A 11 -14.14 2.94 20.77
CA LEU A 11 -12.80 3.33 21.21
C LEU A 11 -12.80 4.78 21.71
N TYR A 12 -13.39 5.67 20.92
CA TYR A 12 -13.40 7.10 21.16
C TYR A 12 -14.70 7.71 20.63
N GLU A 13 -15.27 8.66 21.36
CA GLU A 13 -16.45 9.42 20.95
C GLU A 13 -16.20 10.91 21.17
N GLY A 14 -16.29 11.68 20.10
CA GLY A 14 -15.98 13.10 20.10
C GLY A 14 -16.90 13.90 19.19
N ARG A 15 -16.86 15.22 19.36
CA ARG A 15 -17.53 16.16 18.45
C ARG A 15 -16.53 16.58 17.37
N ALA A 16 -16.66 15.95 16.22
CA ALA A 16 -15.84 16.21 15.05
C ALA A 16 -16.73 16.29 13.81
N SER A 17 -16.31 17.09 12.85
CA SER A 17 -16.96 17.30 11.55
C SER A 17 -16.55 16.26 10.50
N SER A 18 -15.43 15.55 10.73
CA SER A 18 -14.91 14.50 9.86
C SER A 18 -14.26 13.37 10.67
N PHE A 19 -14.02 12.22 10.02
CA PHE A 19 -13.25 11.13 10.63
C PHE A 19 -11.78 11.51 10.83
N ALA A 20 -11.20 12.33 9.95
CA ALA A 20 -9.84 12.84 10.13
C ALA A 20 -9.73 13.68 11.41
N GLU A 21 -10.65 14.63 11.62
CA GLU A 21 -10.68 15.44 12.84
C GLU A 21 -10.90 14.56 14.09
N LEU A 22 -11.84 13.60 14.03
CA LEU A 22 -12.09 12.69 15.15
C LEU A 22 -10.84 11.85 15.50
N THR A 23 -10.10 11.40 14.48
CA THR A 23 -8.88 10.60 14.65
C THR A 23 -7.78 11.43 15.31
N LEU A 24 -7.58 12.67 14.86
CA LEU A 24 -6.63 13.59 15.48
C LEU A 24 -7.01 13.94 16.93
N GLN A 25 -8.31 14.12 17.22
CA GLN A 25 -8.79 14.31 18.60
C GLN A 25 -8.48 13.08 19.47
N ALA A 26 -8.74 11.86 18.97
CA ALA A 26 -8.42 10.63 19.68
C ALA A 26 -6.92 10.48 19.95
N MET A 27 -6.06 10.86 19.00
CA MET A 27 -4.60 10.88 19.17
C MET A 27 -4.15 11.87 20.24
N ASN A 28 -4.71 13.08 20.25
CA ASN A 28 -4.40 14.09 21.26
C ASN A 28 -4.77 13.64 22.68
N GLU A 29 -5.75 12.74 22.79
CA GLU A 29 -6.15 12.10 24.04
C GLU A 29 -5.38 10.79 24.34
N ASN A 30 -4.37 10.45 23.54
CA ASN A 30 -3.57 9.23 23.63
C ASN A 30 -4.41 7.95 23.55
N CYS A 31 -5.46 7.96 22.73
CA CYS A 31 -6.24 6.75 22.48
C CYS A 31 -5.41 5.73 21.70
N ASP A 32 -5.50 4.46 22.11
CA ASP A 32 -4.90 3.35 21.38
C ASP A 32 -5.68 3.09 20.09
N LEU A 33 -5.12 3.44 18.94
CA LEU A 33 -5.80 3.29 17.66
C LEU A 33 -5.75 1.86 17.09
N ARG A 34 -5.08 0.91 17.73
CA ARG A 34 -4.98 -0.46 17.22
C ARG A 34 -6.35 -1.11 17.08
N ASN A 35 -6.49 -1.94 16.06
CA ASN A 35 -7.73 -2.61 15.68
C ASN A 35 -8.89 -1.65 15.37
N THR A 36 -8.66 -0.36 15.12
CA THR A 36 -9.73 0.58 14.76
C THR A 36 -10.26 0.29 13.35
N ASP A 37 -11.56 0.40 13.19
CA ASP A 37 -12.23 0.34 11.90
C ASP A 37 -12.32 1.74 11.28
N PHE A 38 -11.46 2.00 10.30
CA PHE A 38 -11.47 3.19 9.47
C PHE A 38 -12.16 2.95 8.12
N SER A 39 -12.90 1.84 7.96
CA SER A 39 -13.51 1.50 6.68
C SER A 39 -14.48 2.59 6.21
N ASN A 40 -14.42 2.92 4.93
CA ASN A 40 -15.23 3.95 4.25
C ASN A 40 -15.00 5.38 4.77
N CYS A 41 -13.94 5.62 5.53
CA CYS A 41 -13.59 6.96 6.00
C CYS A 41 -12.85 7.75 4.90
N ASP A 42 -13.05 9.06 4.89
CA ASP A 42 -12.15 9.98 4.21
C ASP A 42 -11.09 10.46 5.21
N LEU A 43 -9.86 10.02 5.00
CA LEU A 43 -8.68 10.33 5.77
C LEU A 43 -7.59 10.91 4.85
N SER A 44 -7.96 11.50 3.71
CA SER A 44 -6.98 12.15 2.83
C SER A 44 -6.19 13.21 3.57
N HIS A 45 -4.89 13.28 3.31
CA HIS A 45 -3.96 14.23 3.92
C HIS A 45 -3.87 14.17 5.46
N ILE A 46 -4.34 13.08 6.08
CA ILE A 46 -4.16 12.90 7.52
C ILE A 46 -2.69 12.68 7.86
N THR A 47 -2.28 13.13 9.04
CA THR A 47 -0.95 12.90 9.59
C THR A 47 -1.08 11.95 10.78
N LEU A 48 -0.55 10.74 10.65
CA LEU A 48 -0.54 9.69 11.68
C LEU A 48 0.87 9.13 11.92
N ASP A 49 1.94 9.88 11.59
CA ASP A 49 3.31 9.38 11.66
C ASP A 49 3.69 8.81 13.04
N GLY A 50 4.48 7.74 13.03
CA GLY A 50 4.94 7.03 14.22
C GLY A 50 3.88 6.22 14.96
N MET A 51 2.64 6.14 14.47
CA MET A 51 1.55 5.45 15.17
C MET A 51 1.61 3.91 15.01
N ASP A 52 1.16 3.21 16.04
CA ASP A 52 0.85 1.78 15.95
C ASP A 52 -0.60 1.59 15.47
N LEU A 53 -0.75 1.23 14.21
CA LEU A 53 -2.02 1.00 13.50
C LEU A 53 -2.23 -0.50 13.25
N SER A 54 -1.65 -1.35 14.09
CA SER A 54 -1.78 -2.80 13.98
C SER A 54 -3.24 -3.25 14.07
N GLY A 55 -3.63 -4.17 13.20
CA GLY A 55 -4.98 -4.74 13.13
C GLY A 55 -6.05 -3.79 12.60
N CYS A 56 -5.72 -2.55 12.23
CA CYS A 56 -6.69 -1.58 11.71
C CYS A 56 -7.28 -2.03 10.37
N HIS A 57 -8.54 -1.65 10.13
CA HIS A 57 -9.23 -1.88 8.87
C HIS A 57 -9.37 -0.58 8.09
N PHE A 58 -8.79 -0.52 6.90
CA PHE A 58 -8.81 0.63 5.99
C PHE A 58 -9.60 0.33 4.69
N ASN A 59 -10.64 -0.49 4.78
CA ASN A 59 -11.39 -0.93 3.60
C ASN A 59 -12.19 0.25 3.00
N ASN A 60 -12.05 0.50 1.71
CA ASN A 60 -12.67 1.62 0.99
C ASN A 60 -12.31 2.99 1.59
N THR A 61 -11.18 3.10 2.28
CA THR A 61 -10.74 4.36 2.88
C THR A 61 -9.99 5.19 1.83
N ASN A 62 -10.19 6.51 1.88
CA ASN A 62 -9.34 7.44 1.15
C ASN A 62 -8.19 7.87 2.05
N LEU A 63 -6.96 7.51 1.70
CA LEU A 63 -5.71 7.88 2.37
C LEU A 63 -4.78 8.63 1.40
N THR A 64 -5.35 9.26 0.37
CA THR A 64 -4.60 10.06 -0.60
C THR A 64 -3.81 11.16 0.11
N GLY A 65 -2.51 11.26 -0.15
CA GLY A 65 -1.63 12.26 0.43
C GLY A 65 -1.43 12.13 1.94
N ALA A 66 -1.82 11.02 2.56
CA ALA A 66 -1.66 10.82 4.00
C ALA A 66 -0.18 10.66 4.38
N ASN A 67 0.22 11.27 5.49
CA ASN A 67 1.51 10.98 6.13
C ASN A 67 1.35 9.83 7.12
N LEU A 68 1.87 8.67 6.75
CA LEU A 68 1.84 7.42 7.49
C LEU A 68 3.28 6.90 7.71
N SER A 69 4.28 7.79 7.72
CA SER A 69 5.67 7.43 7.94
C SER A 69 5.90 6.84 9.34
N GLU A 70 6.91 5.99 9.48
CA GLU A 70 7.33 5.39 10.75
C GLU A 70 6.22 4.60 11.49
N CYS A 71 5.15 4.25 10.79
CA CYS A 71 3.99 3.57 11.39
C CYS A 71 4.17 2.06 11.42
N ARG A 72 3.44 1.39 12.33
CA ARG A 72 3.29 -0.08 12.33
C ARG A 72 1.92 -0.49 11.82
N PHE A 73 1.89 -1.43 10.88
CA PHE A 73 0.68 -1.93 10.23
C PHE A 73 0.51 -3.45 10.33
N ASP A 74 1.02 -4.05 11.41
CA ASP A 74 0.97 -5.49 11.61
C ASP A 74 -0.48 -5.98 11.56
N GLN A 75 -0.77 -6.95 10.68
CA GLN A 75 -2.11 -7.51 10.43
C GLN A 75 -3.18 -6.49 10.02
N ALA A 76 -2.79 -5.27 9.63
CA ALA A 76 -3.71 -4.30 9.09
C ALA A 76 -4.27 -4.78 7.75
N ARG A 77 -5.46 -4.28 7.40
CA ARG A 77 -6.17 -4.67 6.18
C ARG A 77 -6.49 -3.46 5.34
N PHE A 78 -6.03 -3.50 4.11
CA PHE A 78 -6.33 -2.51 3.10
C PHE A 78 -7.06 -3.22 1.97
N LYS A 79 -8.28 -2.77 1.68
CA LYS A 79 -9.07 -3.28 0.56
C LYS A 79 -9.72 -2.12 -0.17
N SER A 80 -9.52 -2.02 -1.48
CA SER A 80 -10.10 -0.95 -2.29
C SER A 80 -9.77 0.44 -1.73
N THR A 81 -8.57 0.58 -1.15
CA THR A 81 -8.07 1.80 -0.50
C THR A 81 -7.33 2.67 -1.51
N LEU A 82 -7.59 3.97 -1.47
CA LEU A 82 -6.85 4.96 -2.26
C LEU A 82 -5.63 5.43 -1.47
N LEU A 83 -4.44 5.19 -2.01
CA LEU A 83 -3.14 5.48 -1.38
C LEU A 83 -2.26 6.33 -2.31
N TYR A 84 -2.89 7.14 -3.17
CA TYR A 84 -2.17 8.04 -4.06
C TYR A 84 -1.32 9.02 -3.25
N ASP A 85 -0.05 9.20 -3.60
CA ASP A 85 0.85 10.17 -2.92
C ASP A 85 0.95 9.97 -1.39
N ALA A 86 0.61 8.78 -0.89
CA ALA A 86 0.71 8.47 0.54
C ALA A 86 2.17 8.20 0.92
N CYS A 87 2.62 8.71 2.07
CA CYS A 87 3.95 8.47 2.60
C CYS A 87 3.92 7.35 3.64
N PHE A 88 4.66 6.27 3.38
CA PHE A 88 4.87 5.12 4.26
C PHE A 88 6.37 4.93 4.57
N CYS A 89 7.18 5.96 4.40
CA CYS A 89 8.62 5.89 4.65
C CYS A 89 8.91 5.32 6.04
N GLU A 90 9.91 4.43 6.12
CA GLU A 90 10.37 3.82 7.38
C GLU A 90 9.29 3.02 8.16
N SER A 91 8.14 2.75 7.55
CA SER A 91 7.05 2.01 8.19
C SER A 91 7.29 0.50 8.21
N GLU A 92 6.66 -0.18 9.16
CA GLU A 92 6.73 -1.64 9.32
C GLU A 92 5.39 -2.29 9.00
N PHE A 93 5.43 -3.28 8.12
CA PHE A 93 4.30 -4.10 7.71
C PHE A 93 4.61 -5.56 7.95
N LYS A 94 3.78 -6.22 8.75
CA LYS A 94 3.86 -7.67 8.95
C LYS A 94 2.50 -8.32 8.77
N ASP A 95 2.44 -9.36 7.96
CA ASP A 95 1.19 -10.10 7.70
C ASP A 95 0.06 -9.17 7.19
N THR A 96 0.43 -8.10 6.46
CA THR A 96 -0.49 -7.08 5.96
C THR A 96 -0.97 -7.42 4.55
N HIS A 97 -2.27 -7.26 4.32
CA HIS A 97 -2.87 -7.52 3.02
C HIS A 97 -3.37 -6.22 2.37
N PHE A 98 -2.95 -6.01 1.14
CA PHE A 98 -3.41 -4.93 0.26
C PHE A 98 -4.16 -5.53 -0.91
N ILE A 99 -5.48 -5.35 -0.97
CA ILE A 99 -6.33 -5.94 -1.99
C ILE A 99 -6.97 -4.81 -2.79
N ASP A 100 -6.79 -4.78 -4.11
CA ASP A 100 -7.43 -3.79 -4.98
C ASP A 100 -7.07 -2.35 -4.57
N CYS A 101 -5.84 -2.14 -4.10
CA CYS A 101 -5.37 -0.83 -3.63
C CYS A 101 -4.66 -0.06 -4.76
N HIS A 102 -4.65 1.27 -4.63
CA HIS A 102 -4.04 2.17 -5.59
C HIS A 102 -2.89 2.96 -4.95
N PHE A 103 -1.65 2.65 -5.34
CA PHE A 103 -0.42 3.18 -4.74
C PHE A 103 0.29 4.22 -5.60
N ALA A 104 -0.43 4.87 -6.53
CA ALA A 104 0.30 5.69 -7.50
C ALA A 104 1.05 6.82 -6.79
N GLU A 105 2.35 6.96 -7.08
CA GLU A 105 3.24 7.97 -6.46
C GLU A 105 3.40 7.83 -4.93
N SER A 106 2.98 6.72 -4.33
CA SER A 106 3.21 6.48 -2.89
C SER A 106 4.67 6.16 -2.59
N ASP A 107 5.11 6.55 -1.39
CA ASP A 107 6.48 6.39 -0.94
C ASP A 107 6.60 5.32 0.15
N PHE A 108 7.34 4.24 -0.14
CA PHE A 108 7.69 3.16 0.79
C PHE A 108 9.20 3.11 1.02
N ALA A 109 9.92 4.22 0.82
CA ALA A 109 11.36 4.25 1.04
C ALA A 109 11.71 3.79 2.46
N HIS A 110 12.71 2.91 2.56
CA HIS A 110 13.15 2.30 3.83
C HIS A 110 12.07 1.52 4.60
N ALA A 111 10.89 1.28 4.03
CA ALA A 111 9.85 0.50 4.68
C ALA A 111 10.24 -0.99 4.78
N LYS A 112 9.78 -1.65 5.83
CA LYS A 112 9.98 -3.09 6.03
C LYS A 112 8.69 -3.83 5.79
N LEU A 113 8.67 -4.71 4.80
CA LEU A 113 7.51 -5.50 4.45
C LEU A 113 7.82 -6.98 4.64
N SER A 114 7.13 -7.61 5.60
CA SER A 114 7.28 -9.03 5.94
C SER A 114 5.96 -9.77 5.74
N HIS A 115 5.98 -10.84 4.95
CA HIS A 115 4.80 -11.68 4.69
C HIS A 115 3.59 -10.91 4.14
N CYS A 116 3.85 -9.82 3.42
CA CYS A 116 2.81 -8.96 2.86
C CYS A 116 2.31 -9.49 1.51
N ILE A 117 1.03 -9.29 1.23
CA ILE A 117 0.42 -9.69 -0.04
C ILE A 117 -0.29 -8.51 -0.67
N PHE A 118 0.12 -8.18 -1.90
CA PHE A 118 -0.55 -7.21 -2.76
C PHE A 118 -1.37 -7.95 -3.80
N SER A 119 -2.70 -7.87 -3.77
CA SER A 119 -3.59 -8.61 -4.66
C SER A 119 -4.40 -7.66 -5.53
N SER A 120 -4.26 -7.76 -6.86
CA SER A 120 -4.96 -6.89 -7.81
C SER A 120 -4.72 -5.39 -7.58
N SER A 121 -3.59 -5.04 -6.98
CA SER A 121 -3.22 -3.65 -6.68
C SER A 121 -2.43 -3.02 -7.83
N HIS A 122 -2.47 -1.68 -7.89
CA HIS A 122 -1.80 -0.87 -8.90
C HIS A 122 -0.64 -0.07 -8.30
N PHE A 123 0.53 -0.10 -8.94
CA PHE A 123 1.80 0.37 -8.37
C PHE A 123 2.49 1.54 -9.09
N MET A 124 1.77 2.31 -9.91
CA MET A 124 2.38 3.33 -10.79
C MET A 124 3.30 4.28 -10.02
N ASP A 125 4.58 4.32 -10.38
CA ASP A 125 5.58 5.22 -9.75
C ASP A 125 5.68 5.08 -8.21
N ILE A 126 5.46 3.88 -7.67
CA ILE A 126 5.73 3.59 -6.25
C ILE A 126 7.23 3.66 -5.96
N ASN A 127 7.61 4.38 -4.90
CA ASN A 127 8.99 4.40 -4.43
C ASN A 127 9.21 3.27 -3.41
N LEU A 128 10.14 2.35 -3.71
CA LEU A 128 10.56 1.27 -2.81
C LEU A 128 12.08 1.32 -2.56
N HIS A 129 12.67 2.51 -2.69
CA HIS A 129 14.09 2.71 -2.47
C HIS A 129 14.50 2.25 -1.06
N HIS A 130 15.49 1.36 -0.96
CA HIS A 130 15.93 0.76 0.30
C HIS A 130 14.84 0.03 1.11
N ALA A 131 13.67 -0.26 0.53
CA ALA A 131 12.67 -1.06 1.21
C ALA A 131 13.14 -2.52 1.36
N GLU A 132 12.86 -3.11 2.52
CA GLU A 132 13.18 -4.50 2.82
C GLU A 132 11.97 -5.39 2.52
N LEU A 133 12.08 -6.29 1.52
CA LEU A 133 11.00 -7.17 1.10
C LEU A 133 11.28 -8.62 1.52
N HIS A 134 10.68 -9.05 2.63
CA HIS A 134 10.76 -10.42 3.12
C HIS A 134 9.46 -11.18 2.89
N ASN A 135 9.47 -12.18 2.00
CA ASN A 135 8.28 -12.97 1.64
C ASN A 135 7.09 -12.11 1.18
N VAL A 136 7.36 -11.03 0.44
CA VAL A 136 6.34 -10.19 -0.16
C VAL A 136 5.88 -10.82 -1.47
N LEU A 137 4.56 -10.87 -1.66
CA LEU A 137 3.95 -11.51 -2.82
C LEU A 137 3.00 -10.54 -3.53
N TYR A 138 3.04 -10.53 -4.85
CA TYR A 138 2.02 -9.93 -5.70
C TYR A 138 1.14 -11.00 -6.32
N ARG A 139 -0.17 -10.86 -6.15
CA ARG A 139 -1.18 -11.70 -6.79
C ARG A 139 -1.86 -10.92 -7.90
N TYR A 140 -1.76 -11.44 -9.11
CA TYR A 140 -2.52 -10.97 -10.26
C TYR A 140 -3.30 -12.13 -10.86
N ARG A 141 -4.63 -12.03 -10.82
CA ARG A 141 -5.54 -13.13 -11.20
C ARG A 141 -5.16 -14.41 -10.44
N ASN A 142 -4.78 -15.46 -11.15
CA ASN A 142 -4.41 -16.76 -10.58
C ASN A 142 -2.90 -16.92 -10.37
N THR A 143 -2.09 -15.92 -10.70
CA THR A 143 -0.64 -15.96 -10.57
C THR A 143 -0.20 -15.26 -9.28
N LEU A 144 0.71 -15.89 -8.56
CA LEU A 144 1.37 -15.33 -7.39
C LEU A 144 2.87 -15.23 -7.70
N VAL A 145 3.41 -14.03 -7.58
CA VAL A 145 4.80 -13.72 -7.90
C VAL A 145 5.45 -13.13 -6.66
N LYS A 146 6.69 -13.51 -6.41
CA LYS A 146 7.48 -12.93 -5.31
C LYS A 146 7.93 -11.53 -5.70
N MET A 147 8.00 -10.64 -4.72
CA MET A 147 8.63 -9.33 -4.87
C MET A 147 9.87 -9.33 -3.99
N THR A 148 11.03 -9.21 -4.62
CA THR A 148 12.33 -9.08 -3.94
C THR A 148 12.92 -7.68 -4.09
N HIS A 149 12.47 -6.94 -5.10
CA HIS A 149 12.84 -5.55 -5.34
C HIS A 149 11.62 -4.71 -5.73
N ALA A 150 11.82 -3.40 -5.89
CA ALA A 150 10.83 -2.50 -6.45
C ALA A 150 10.30 -3.04 -7.80
N PRO A 151 8.97 -3.02 -8.05
CA PRO A 151 8.46 -3.32 -9.37
C PRO A 151 9.02 -2.36 -10.40
N LEU A 152 9.44 -2.87 -11.56
CA LEU A 152 9.66 -1.99 -12.70
C LEU A 152 8.34 -1.78 -13.43
N ILE A 153 7.92 -0.53 -13.60
CA ILE A 153 6.75 -0.19 -14.40
C ILE A 153 7.19 0.47 -15.69
N LEU A 154 6.81 -0.15 -16.80
CA LEU A 154 7.08 0.36 -18.13
C LEU A 154 5.81 0.87 -18.76
N LYS A 155 5.77 2.17 -19.06
CA LYS A 155 4.68 2.78 -19.81
C LYS A 155 4.89 2.55 -21.30
N THR A 156 4.02 1.77 -21.92
CA THR A 156 4.01 1.57 -23.37
C THR A 156 2.87 2.35 -24.01
N ALA A 157 2.89 2.49 -25.34
CA ALA A 157 1.80 3.11 -26.10
C ALA A 157 0.43 2.42 -25.91
N HIS A 158 0.40 1.21 -25.35
CA HIS A 158 -0.81 0.39 -25.17
C HIS A 158 -1.22 0.28 -23.69
N GLY A 159 -0.53 0.99 -22.80
CA GLY A 159 -0.72 0.97 -21.34
C GLY A 159 0.55 0.58 -20.58
N ASN A 160 0.43 0.47 -19.27
CA ASN A 160 1.54 0.10 -18.39
C ASN A 160 1.75 -1.41 -18.36
N ILE A 161 3.01 -1.83 -18.30
CA ILE A 161 3.46 -3.19 -18.05
C ILE A 161 4.22 -3.19 -16.73
N LEU A 162 3.83 -4.06 -15.82
CA LEU A 162 4.48 -4.21 -14.53
C LEU A 162 5.40 -5.42 -14.57
N HIS A 163 6.67 -5.26 -14.23
CA HIS A 163 7.65 -6.34 -14.13
C HIS A 163 8.00 -6.58 -12.66
N LEU A 164 7.84 -7.83 -12.22
CA LEU A 164 8.17 -8.32 -10.89
C LEU A 164 9.04 -9.57 -11.03
N ASP A 165 10.27 -9.56 -10.51
CA ASP A 165 11.14 -10.73 -10.39
C ASP A 165 11.01 -11.74 -11.55
N ASP A 166 11.40 -11.32 -12.76
CA ASP A 166 11.31 -12.06 -14.03
C ASP A 166 9.91 -12.31 -14.63
N VAL A 167 8.84 -11.73 -14.08
CA VAL A 167 7.45 -11.87 -14.56
C VAL A 167 6.85 -10.53 -14.96
N SER A 168 6.35 -10.43 -16.20
CA SER A 168 5.63 -9.27 -16.72
C SER A 168 4.10 -9.40 -16.60
N PHE A 169 3.42 -8.31 -16.25
CA PHE A 169 1.96 -8.20 -16.17
C PHE A 169 1.48 -7.07 -17.09
N CYS A 170 0.70 -7.42 -18.10
CA CYS A 170 0.18 -6.48 -19.09
C CYS A 170 -1.28 -6.13 -18.82
N ASN A 171 -1.62 -4.83 -18.86
CA ASN A 171 -2.99 -4.34 -18.66
C ASN A 171 -3.82 -4.18 -19.95
N ASN A 172 -3.40 -4.76 -21.08
CA ASN A 172 -4.22 -4.76 -22.30
C ASN A 172 -3.94 -5.95 -23.23
N LYS A 173 -5.00 -6.45 -23.89
CA LYS A 173 -5.14 -7.79 -24.51
C LYS A 173 -4.21 -8.18 -25.68
N GLN A 174 -3.15 -7.44 -26.01
CA GLN A 174 -2.30 -7.77 -27.16
C GLN A 174 -0.84 -7.38 -26.91
N MET A 175 -0.01 -8.34 -26.53
CA MET A 175 1.44 -8.20 -26.69
C MET A 175 2.03 -9.50 -27.20
N SER A 176 2.80 -9.40 -28.29
CA SER A 176 3.53 -10.53 -28.89
C SER A 176 4.81 -10.82 -28.10
N ASP A 177 5.25 -12.08 -28.14
CA ASP A 177 6.40 -12.60 -27.39
C ASP A 177 7.71 -11.81 -27.61
N ALA A 178 7.91 -11.24 -28.80
CA ALA A 178 9.08 -10.42 -29.13
C ALA A 178 9.20 -9.14 -28.29
N LYS A 179 8.07 -8.54 -27.85
CA LYS A 179 8.10 -7.36 -26.98
C LYS A 179 8.43 -7.70 -25.53
N HIS A 180 8.05 -8.89 -25.07
CA HIS A 180 8.47 -9.40 -23.76
C HIS A 180 9.99 -9.60 -23.69
N GLU A 181 10.57 -10.12 -24.77
CA GLU A 181 12.01 -10.35 -24.86
C GLU A 181 12.83 -9.06 -24.95
N ALA A 182 12.31 -8.04 -25.67
CA ALA A 182 12.94 -6.71 -25.71
C ALA A 182 13.00 -6.06 -24.32
N ILE A 183 11.94 -6.17 -23.53
CA ILE A 183 11.94 -5.66 -22.15
C ILE A 183 12.92 -6.45 -21.28
N ARG A 184 12.94 -7.78 -21.42
CA ARG A 184 13.88 -8.64 -20.71
C ARG A 184 15.33 -8.24 -20.99
N ASN A 185 15.65 -7.90 -22.24
CA ASN A 185 17.00 -7.48 -22.63
C ASN A 185 17.36 -6.08 -22.10
N MET A 186 16.46 -5.08 -22.15
CA MET A 186 16.70 -3.78 -21.51
C MET A 186 16.96 -3.91 -20.01
N LEU A 187 16.26 -4.83 -19.35
CA LEU A 187 16.40 -5.09 -17.93
C LEU A 187 17.76 -5.69 -17.57
N GLN A 188 18.25 -6.63 -18.37
CA GLN A 188 19.59 -7.19 -18.17
C GLN A 188 20.67 -6.10 -18.20
N GLU A 189 20.54 -5.07 -19.03
CA GLU A 189 21.49 -3.96 -19.07
C GLU A 189 21.45 -3.07 -17.81
N LEU A 190 20.32 -2.98 -17.10
CA LEU A 190 20.16 -2.16 -15.88
C LEU A 190 20.63 -2.84 -14.60
N TYR A 191 20.67 -4.17 -14.54
CA TYR A 191 21.13 -4.94 -13.36
C TYR A 191 22.66 -5.18 -13.35
N PHE A 192 23.39 -4.79 -14.41
CA PHE A 192 24.84 -4.95 -14.52
C PHE A 192 25.65 -3.64 -14.53
N THR A 193 25.03 -2.53 -14.11
CA THR A 193 25.70 -1.22 -13.87
C THR A 193 25.47 -0.76 -12.45
#